data_AF-A0A8T5P0H5-F1
#
_entry.id   AF-A0A8T5P0H5-F1
#
_cell.length_a   1.000
_cell.length_b   1.000
_cell.length_c   1.000
_cell.angle_alpha   90.00
_cell.angle_beta   90.00
_cell.angle_gamma   90.00
#
_symmetry.space_group_name_H-M   'P 1'
#
loop_
_entity.id
_entity.type
_entity.pdbx_description
1 polymer ?
#
loop_
_entity_poly.entity_id
_entity_poly.type
_entity_poly.pdbx_seq_one_letter_code
_entity_poly.pdbx_strand_id
1 'polypeptide(L)'
;MKKITQISCVLQCATVNDLYDLSLKSAQSKEKKVFIYEKSDLSKIIGSEKAEELRKLFLKNEIKIKQITNVPIIPSFSRNVEFVNNCMFFRDLPKETFNIDNEILIFDDIVAVYNIEPKLKLTIIKDKSFAENQKQLFTNLWEQGQTPKLGFEYKPNHSFYNSINFAIQKKHIIVYPDKDALGMASGNTLLVLDYEEKLRRQSEDLKSYFNGPSPHLPLELLNGMDFL
;
A
#
# COMPACT_ATOMS: atom_id res chain seq x y z
N MET A 1 5.08 -45.45 -6.76
CA MET A 1 5.71 -44.11 -6.67
C MET A 1 5.28 -43.28 -7.87
N LYS A 2 4.49 -42.20 -7.67
CA LYS A 2 4.18 -41.25 -8.75
C LYS A 2 5.44 -40.44 -9.04
N LYS A 3 5.92 -40.46 -10.30
CA LYS A 3 6.97 -39.54 -10.76
C LYS A 3 6.47 -38.12 -10.52
N ILE A 4 7.11 -37.39 -9.61
CA ILE A 4 6.91 -35.95 -9.46
C ILE A 4 7.62 -35.34 -10.67
N THR A 5 6.86 -34.96 -11.69
CA THR A 5 7.38 -34.16 -12.81
C THR A 5 7.67 -32.77 -12.24
N GLN A 6 8.95 -32.47 -12.06
CA GLN A 6 9.40 -31.16 -11.60
C GLN A 6 9.11 -30.14 -12.72
N ILE A 7 8.00 -29.41 -12.61
CA ILE A 7 7.69 -28.31 -13.53
C ILE A 7 8.56 -27.13 -13.09
N SER A 8 9.72 -26.96 -13.73
CA SER A 8 10.51 -25.74 -13.58
C SER A 8 9.80 -24.60 -14.31
N CYS A 9 9.12 -23.73 -13.57
CA CYS A 9 8.63 -22.47 -14.13
C CYS A 9 9.83 -21.52 -14.22
N VAL A 10 10.37 -21.35 -15.43
CA VAL A 10 11.51 -20.45 -15.71
C VAL A 10 10.97 -19.20 -16.39
N LEU A 11 11.50 -18.03 -16.01
CA LEU A 11 11.25 -16.76 -16.69
C LEU A 11 11.56 -16.86 -18.19
N GLN A 12 10.54 -16.69 -19.02
CA GLN A 12 10.63 -16.78 -20.47
C GLN A 12 10.85 -15.40 -21.07
N CYS A 13 11.55 -15.31 -22.21
CA CYS A 13 11.67 -14.05 -22.94
C CYS A 13 10.27 -13.52 -23.29
N ALA A 14 10.03 -12.23 -23.06
CA ALA A 14 8.77 -11.58 -23.35
C ALA A 14 8.98 -10.23 -24.03
N THR A 15 7.91 -9.72 -24.63
CA THR A 15 7.86 -8.44 -25.32
C THR A 15 7.11 -7.40 -24.48
N VAL A 16 7.31 -6.13 -24.82
CA VAL A 16 6.57 -5.01 -24.20
C VAL A 16 5.05 -5.19 -24.37
N ASN A 17 4.61 -5.79 -25.48
CA ASN A 17 3.19 -6.07 -25.71
C ASN A 17 2.65 -7.14 -24.76
N ASP A 18 3.45 -8.16 -24.40
CA ASP A 18 3.02 -9.18 -23.43
C ASP A 18 2.74 -8.56 -22.05
N LEU A 19 3.57 -7.61 -21.61
CA LEU A 19 3.34 -6.85 -20.38
C LEU A 19 2.14 -5.91 -20.48
N TYR A 20 1.94 -5.28 -21.63
CA TYR A 20 0.78 -4.43 -21.87
C TYR A 20 -0.53 -5.24 -21.82
N ASP A 21 -0.58 -6.40 -22.49
CA ASP A 21 -1.74 -7.30 -22.48
C ASP A 21 -2.02 -7.87 -21.09
N LEU A 22 -0.97 -8.18 -20.33
CA LEU A 22 -1.10 -8.58 -18.92
C LEU A 22 -1.68 -7.44 -18.08
N SER A 23 -1.20 -6.21 -18.28
CA SER A 23 -1.69 -5.02 -17.58
C SER A 23 -3.16 -4.73 -17.93
N LEU A 24 -3.53 -4.86 -19.22
CA LEU A 24 -4.91 -4.76 -19.68
C LEU A 24 -5.83 -5.77 -18.98
N LYS A 25 -5.39 -7.02 -18.85
CA LYS A 25 -6.14 -8.06 -18.12
C LYS A 25 -6.31 -7.70 -16.65
N SER A 26 -5.26 -7.20 -15.99
CA SER A 26 -5.36 -6.78 -14.59
C SER A 26 -6.32 -5.60 -14.40
N ALA A 27 -6.41 -4.69 -15.39
CA ALA A 27 -7.38 -3.60 -15.38
C ALA A 27 -8.83 -4.08 -15.56
N GLN A 28 -9.04 -5.34 -15.95
CA GLN A 28 -10.33 -6.00 -16.07
C GLN A 28 -10.57 -7.05 -14.96
N SER A 29 -9.72 -7.05 -13.92
CA SER A 29 -9.80 -7.97 -12.78
C SER A 29 -11.21 -8.05 -12.20
N LYS A 30 -11.71 -9.28 -12.02
CA LYS A 30 -13.06 -9.53 -11.49
C LYS A 30 -13.15 -9.21 -10.01
N GLU A 31 -12.06 -9.45 -9.27
CA GLU A 31 -11.97 -9.13 -7.85
C GLU A 31 -11.86 -7.62 -7.56
N LYS A 32 -11.71 -6.78 -8.60
CA LYS A 32 -11.51 -5.33 -8.48
C LYS A 32 -10.27 -4.96 -7.64
N LYS A 33 -9.34 -5.90 -7.52
CA LYS A 33 -8.11 -5.76 -6.73
C LYS A 33 -6.92 -6.26 -7.52
N VAL A 34 -5.83 -5.54 -7.38
CA VAL A 34 -4.52 -5.86 -7.93
C VAL A 34 -3.47 -5.60 -6.87
N PHE A 35 -2.52 -6.50 -6.72
CA PHE A 35 -1.40 -6.37 -5.80
C PHE A 35 -0.09 -6.35 -6.59
N ILE A 36 0.80 -5.42 -6.26
CA ILE A 36 2.04 -5.18 -7.00
C ILE A 36 3.21 -5.13 -6.04
N TYR A 37 4.23 -5.94 -6.30
CA TYR A 37 5.58 -5.70 -5.79
C TYR A 37 6.34 -4.94 -6.88
N GLU A 38 6.59 -3.66 -6.67
CA GLU A 38 7.10 -2.73 -7.67
C GLU A 38 8.61 -2.55 -7.55
N LYS A 39 9.28 -2.68 -8.69
CA LYS A 39 10.70 -2.33 -8.86
C LYS A 39 10.90 -1.08 -9.72
N SER A 40 10.06 -0.85 -10.71
CA SER A 40 10.20 0.27 -11.65
C SER A 40 8.87 0.72 -12.27
N ASP A 41 8.78 2.01 -12.61
CA ASP A 41 7.57 2.58 -13.21
C ASP A 41 7.25 2.00 -14.59
N LEU A 42 6.06 1.39 -14.71
CA LEU A 42 5.48 0.85 -15.94
C LEU A 42 5.59 1.81 -17.15
N SER A 43 5.48 3.12 -16.93
CA SER A 43 5.57 4.12 -18.00
C SER A 43 6.90 4.09 -18.76
N LYS A 44 7.99 3.66 -18.11
CA LYS A 44 9.31 3.50 -18.71
C LYS A 44 9.39 2.30 -19.67
N ILE A 45 8.45 1.36 -19.55
CA ILE A 45 8.44 0.11 -20.31
C ILE A 45 7.51 0.22 -21.52
N ILE A 46 6.25 0.58 -21.27
CA ILE A 46 5.20 0.60 -22.31
C ILE A 46 5.00 1.99 -22.93
N GLY A 47 5.67 3.02 -22.40
CA GLY A 47 5.52 4.41 -22.80
C GLY A 47 4.38 5.13 -22.05
N SER A 48 4.57 6.43 -21.83
CA SER A 48 3.68 7.25 -20.99
C SER A 48 2.23 7.30 -21.48
N GLU A 49 1.99 7.38 -22.80
CA GLU A 49 0.62 7.46 -23.33
C GLU A 49 -0.16 6.16 -23.10
N LYS A 50 0.45 4.99 -23.40
CA LYS A 50 -0.17 3.68 -23.11
C LYS A 50 -0.39 3.46 -21.62
N ALA A 51 0.53 3.92 -20.78
CA ALA A 51 0.37 3.85 -19.34
C ALA A 51 -0.82 4.70 -18.87
N GLU A 52 -1.01 5.91 -19.41
CA GLU A 52 -2.16 6.76 -19.08
C GLU A 52 -3.49 6.17 -19.58
N GLU A 53 -3.52 5.52 -20.74
CA GLU A 53 -4.69 4.78 -21.21
C GLU A 53 -5.07 3.64 -20.25
N LEU A 54 -4.09 2.87 -19.77
CA LEU A 54 -4.31 1.82 -18.77
C LEU A 54 -4.84 2.39 -17.45
N ARG A 55 -4.29 3.52 -16.99
CA ARG A 55 -4.75 4.19 -15.76
C ARG A 55 -6.20 4.63 -15.86
N LYS A 56 -6.62 5.15 -17.02
CA LYS A 56 -8.04 5.45 -17.29
C LYS A 56 -8.91 4.19 -17.25
N LEU A 57 -8.41 3.05 -17.74
CA LEU A 57 -9.12 1.77 -17.67
C LEU A 57 -9.25 1.27 -16.23
N PHE A 58 -8.18 1.32 -15.42
CA PHE A 58 -8.24 0.96 -14.00
C PHE A 58 -9.26 1.83 -13.25
N LEU A 59 -9.23 3.15 -13.49
CA LEU A 59 -10.18 4.09 -12.90
C LEU A 59 -11.62 3.78 -13.32
N LYS A 60 -11.88 3.65 -14.62
CA LYS A 60 -13.20 3.31 -15.18
C LYS A 60 -13.76 2.00 -14.61
N ASN A 61 -12.88 1.02 -14.40
CA ASN A 61 -13.27 -0.29 -13.88
C ASN A 61 -13.21 -0.35 -12.35
N GLU A 62 -12.94 0.76 -11.66
CA GLU A 62 -12.89 0.89 -10.21
C GLU A 62 -11.91 -0.08 -9.53
N ILE A 63 -10.82 -0.42 -10.22
CA ILE A 63 -9.81 -1.34 -9.70
C ILE A 63 -9.00 -0.65 -8.60
N LYS A 64 -8.84 -1.33 -7.47
CA LYS A 64 -7.96 -0.90 -6.38
C LYS A 64 -6.62 -1.62 -6.48
N ILE A 65 -5.54 -0.85 -6.46
CA ILE A 65 -4.17 -1.32 -6.65
C ILE A 65 -3.39 -1.07 -5.37
N LYS A 66 -2.92 -2.14 -4.73
CA LYS A 66 -1.99 -2.06 -3.60
C LYS A 66 -0.59 -2.33 -4.09
N GLN A 67 0.32 -1.40 -3.87
CA GLN A 67 1.69 -1.48 -4.33
C GLN A 67 2.67 -1.42 -3.16
N ILE A 68 3.52 -2.43 -3.04
CA ILE A 68 4.68 -2.45 -2.15
C ILE A 68 5.92 -2.14 -2.98
N THR A 69 6.80 -1.26 -2.50
CA THR A 69 8.08 -0.96 -3.15
C THR A 69 9.22 -0.88 -2.12
N ASN A 70 10.47 -1.01 -2.57
CA ASN A 70 11.64 -0.66 -1.74
C ASN A 70 12.13 0.77 -1.96
N VAL A 71 11.35 1.60 -2.68
CA VAL A 71 11.67 3.01 -2.94
C VAL A 71 10.93 3.91 -1.93
N PRO A 72 11.63 4.54 -0.98
CA PRO A 72 10.98 5.32 0.09
C PRO A 72 10.39 6.65 -0.40
N ILE A 73 10.78 7.11 -1.59
CA ILE A 73 10.28 8.33 -2.21
C ILE A 73 9.72 8.00 -3.59
N ILE A 74 8.40 8.02 -3.75
CA ILE A 74 7.75 7.73 -5.03
C ILE A 74 7.64 9.03 -5.84
N PRO A 75 8.30 9.15 -7.01
CA PRO A 75 8.19 10.31 -7.86
C PRO A 75 6.81 10.38 -8.53
N SER A 76 6.44 11.54 -9.06
CA SER A 76 5.26 11.64 -9.92
C SER A 76 5.42 10.76 -11.14
N PHE A 77 4.48 9.82 -11.33
CA PHE A 77 4.52 8.83 -12.41
C PHE A 77 3.29 8.92 -13.34
N SER A 78 2.28 9.71 -12.95
CA SER A 78 1.05 9.89 -13.72
C SER A 78 0.54 11.32 -13.69
N ARG A 79 -0.09 11.74 -14.80
CA ARG A 79 -0.85 12.99 -14.89
C ARG A 79 -2.29 12.83 -14.42
N ASN A 80 -2.78 11.60 -14.26
CA ASN A 80 -4.14 11.29 -13.84
C ASN A 80 -4.22 11.27 -12.31
N VAL A 81 -4.40 12.45 -11.73
CA VAL A 81 -4.53 12.65 -10.27
C VAL A 81 -5.69 11.84 -9.69
N GLU A 82 -6.78 11.68 -10.44
CA GLU A 82 -7.94 10.91 -10.01
C GLU A 82 -7.62 9.42 -9.86
N PHE A 83 -6.92 8.83 -10.84
CA PHE A 83 -6.43 7.45 -10.74
C PHE A 83 -5.52 7.28 -9.52
N VAL A 84 -4.57 8.20 -9.31
CA VAL A 84 -3.64 8.12 -8.18
C VAL A 84 -4.42 8.15 -6.85
N ASN A 85 -5.35 9.08 -6.67
CA ASN A 85 -6.07 9.25 -5.41
C ASN A 85 -7.17 8.20 -5.16
N ASN A 86 -7.77 7.65 -6.23
CA ASN A 86 -8.91 6.73 -6.11
C ASN A 86 -8.54 5.25 -6.27
N CYS A 87 -7.49 4.93 -7.01
CA CYS A 87 -7.12 3.55 -7.33
C CYS A 87 -5.86 3.08 -6.61
N MET A 88 -4.88 3.96 -6.38
CA MET A 88 -3.55 3.55 -5.91
C MET A 88 -3.38 3.68 -4.41
N PHE A 89 -2.74 2.67 -3.83
CA PHE A 89 -2.31 2.62 -2.44
C PHE A 89 -0.86 2.18 -2.42
N PHE A 90 -0.02 2.85 -1.63
CA PHE A 90 1.41 2.58 -1.59
C PHE A 90 1.88 2.21 -0.19
N ARG A 91 2.82 1.26 -0.14
CA ARG A 91 3.64 0.96 1.02
C ARG A 91 5.10 0.84 0.61
N ASP A 92 5.97 1.34 1.45
CA ASP A 92 7.41 1.11 1.36
C ASP A 92 7.81 0.04 2.38
N LEU A 93 8.68 -0.86 1.95
CA LEU A 93 9.37 -1.81 2.83
C LEU A 93 10.88 -1.65 2.66
N PRO A 94 11.65 -1.58 3.76
CA PRO A 94 13.10 -1.66 3.69
C PRO A 94 13.56 -2.97 3.02
N LYS A 95 14.66 -2.92 2.27
CA LYS A 95 15.20 -4.09 1.56
C LYS A 95 15.62 -5.20 2.51
N GLU A 96 16.02 -4.83 3.72
CA GLU A 96 16.41 -5.72 4.82
C GLU A 96 15.23 -6.57 5.30
N THR A 97 14.01 -6.05 5.19
CA THR A 97 12.77 -6.77 5.52
C THR A 97 12.32 -7.65 4.36
N PHE A 98 12.26 -7.08 3.14
CA PHE A 98 11.84 -7.81 1.96
C PHE A 98 12.43 -7.16 0.70
N ASN A 99 13.38 -7.85 0.05
CA ASN A 99 14.02 -7.36 -1.15
C ASN A 99 13.21 -7.74 -2.42
N ILE A 100 12.76 -6.74 -3.17
CA ILE A 100 11.99 -6.90 -4.41
C ILE A 100 12.95 -6.98 -5.60
N ASP A 101 13.36 -8.19 -5.95
CA ASP A 101 14.26 -8.43 -7.08
C ASP A 101 13.55 -8.49 -8.43
N ASN A 102 12.29 -8.92 -8.45
CA ASN A 102 11.43 -9.01 -9.62
C ASN A 102 10.12 -8.26 -9.36
N GLU A 103 9.53 -7.73 -10.41
CA GLU A 103 8.16 -7.22 -10.34
C GLU A 103 7.19 -8.39 -10.31
N ILE A 104 6.22 -8.30 -9.40
CA ILE A 104 5.21 -9.34 -9.22
C ILE A 104 3.84 -8.66 -9.22
N LEU A 105 2.99 -9.10 -10.14
CA LEU A 105 1.62 -8.63 -10.31
C LEU A 105 0.65 -9.77 -9.99
N ILE A 106 -0.27 -9.54 -9.05
CA ILE A 106 -1.22 -10.55 -8.57
C ILE A 106 -2.65 -10.02 -8.72
N PHE A 107 -3.51 -10.77 -9.40
CA PHE A 107 -4.92 -10.44 -9.57
C PHE A 107 -5.71 -11.70 -9.94
N ASP A 108 -6.98 -11.80 -9.51
CA ASP A 108 -7.81 -12.99 -9.73
C ASP A 108 -7.05 -14.29 -9.37
N ASP A 109 -6.96 -15.25 -10.28
CA ASP A 109 -6.19 -16.51 -10.14
C ASP A 109 -4.80 -16.45 -10.82
N ILE A 110 -4.29 -15.25 -11.08
CA ILE A 110 -3.06 -15.00 -11.84
C ILE A 110 -1.97 -14.39 -10.95
N VAL A 111 -0.78 -14.97 -11.04
CA VAL A 111 0.46 -14.37 -10.55
C VAL A 111 1.43 -14.24 -11.73
N ALA A 112 1.80 -13.02 -12.06
CA ALA A 112 2.82 -12.73 -13.05
C ALA A 112 4.09 -12.25 -12.37
N VAL A 113 5.22 -12.85 -12.72
CA VAL A 113 6.55 -12.45 -12.25
C VAL A 113 7.35 -12.02 -13.46
N TYR A 114 7.93 -10.82 -13.43
CA TYR A 114 8.71 -10.32 -14.53
C TYR A 114 9.88 -9.43 -14.10
N ASN A 115 10.86 -9.32 -14.99
CA ASN A 115 11.98 -8.41 -14.86
C ASN A 115 12.17 -7.66 -16.19
N ILE A 116 12.70 -6.45 -16.13
CA ILE A 116 12.85 -5.60 -17.32
C ILE A 116 14.29 -5.60 -17.81
N GLU A 117 15.24 -5.61 -16.89
CA GLU A 117 16.67 -5.58 -17.17
C GLU A 117 17.35 -6.93 -16.88
N PRO A 118 18.37 -7.33 -17.66
CA PRO A 118 18.86 -6.69 -18.90
C PRO A 118 18.01 -7.02 -20.14
N LYS A 119 17.08 -7.97 -20.03
CA LYS A 119 16.08 -8.32 -21.05
C LYS A 119 14.78 -8.63 -20.35
N LEU A 120 13.68 -8.23 -20.97
CA LEU A 120 12.35 -8.51 -20.46
C LEU A 120 12.10 -10.02 -20.42
N LYS A 121 11.84 -10.54 -19.22
CA LYS A 121 11.34 -11.89 -19.03
C LYS A 121 10.09 -11.90 -18.17
N LEU A 122 9.20 -12.82 -18.47
CA LEU A 122 7.90 -12.96 -17.84
C LEU A 122 7.58 -14.44 -17.61
N THR A 123 6.99 -14.74 -16.47
CA THR A 123 6.29 -16.00 -16.19
C THR A 123 4.91 -15.66 -15.66
N ILE A 124 3.89 -16.29 -16.22
CA ILE A 124 2.50 -16.17 -15.77
C ILE A 124 2.08 -17.53 -15.21
N ILE A 125 1.69 -17.53 -13.94
CA ILE A 125 1.14 -18.69 -13.24
C ILE A 125 -0.36 -18.46 -13.10
N LYS A 126 -1.17 -19.34 -13.68
CA LYS A 126 -2.63 -19.31 -13.57
C LYS A 126 -3.08 -20.47 -12.68
N ASP A 127 -3.09 -20.21 -11.38
CA ASP A 127 -3.49 -21.19 -10.38
C ASP A 127 -4.09 -20.46 -9.18
N LYS A 128 -5.35 -20.79 -8.87
CA LYS A 128 -6.11 -20.11 -7.82
C LYS A 128 -5.45 -20.26 -6.45
N SER A 129 -5.00 -21.46 -6.09
CA SER A 129 -4.42 -21.72 -4.76
C SER A 129 -3.09 -20.98 -4.60
N PHE A 130 -2.26 -20.98 -5.65
CA PHE A 130 -1.02 -20.23 -5.68
C PHE A 130 -1.26 -18.72 -5.57
N ALA A 131 -2.22 -18.18 -6.35
CA ALA A 131 -2.58 -16.76 -6.29
C ALA A 131 -3.10 -16.36 -4.89
N GLU A 132 -3.95 -17.17 -4.26
CA GLU A 132 -4.43 -16.95 -2.89
C GLU A 132 -3.27 -16.90 -1.88
N ASN A 133 -2.32 -17.84 -1.97
CA ASN A 133 -1.14 -17.84 -1.11
C ASN A 133 -0.27 -16.58 -1.32
N GLN A 134 -0.10 -16.14 -2.56
CA GLN A 134 0.65 -14.92 -2.86
C GLN A 134 -0.07 -13.65 -2.35
N LYS A 135 -1.41 -13.60 -2.43
CA LYS A 135 -2.20 -12.50 -1.83
C LYS A 135 -2.09 -12.47 -0.31
N GLN A 136 -2.08 -13.63 0.35
CA GLN A 136 -1.88 -13.72 1.80
C GLN A 136 -0.49 -13.22 2.20
N LEU A 137 0.56 -13.68 1.50
CA LEU A 137 1.93 -13.19 1.71
C LEU A 137 2.01 -11.67 1.50
N PHE A 138 1.43 -11.16 0.41
CA PHE A 138 1.37 -9.73 0.14
C PHE A 138 0.70 -8.98 1.28
N THR A 139 -0.45 -9.46 1.77
CA THR A 139 -1.20 -8.80 2.84
C THR A 139 -0.38 -8.77 4.15
N ASN A 140 0.35 -9.84 4.47
CA ASN A 140 1.20 -9.86 5.66
C ASN A 140 2.38 -8.87 5.56
N LEU A 141 2.96 -8.73 4.37
CA LEU A 141 4.02 -7.74 4.11
C LEU A 141 3.46 -6.32 4.08
N TRP A 142 2.25 -6.13 3.56
CA TRP A 142 1.56 -4.85 3.50
C TRP A 142 1.38 -4.23 4.89
N GLU A 143 1.01 -5.02 5.88
CA GLU A 143 0.84 -4.55 7.27
C GLU A 143 2.16 -4.17 7.96
N GLN A 144 3.30 -4.63 7.43
CA GLN A 144 4.64 -4.24 7.91
C GLN A 144 5.17 -3.00 7.18
N GLY A 145 4.51 -2.59 6.09
CA GLY A 145 4.95 -1.48 5.25
C GLY A 145 4.61 -0.11 5.84
N GLN A 146 5.48 0.86 5.56
CA GLN A 146 5.26 2.26 5.92
C GLN A 146 4.68 3.03 4.74
N THR A 147 4.08 4.19 4.98
CA THR A 147 3.63 5.05 3.89
C THR A 147 4.86 5.76 3.29
N PRO A 148 5.17 5.59 1.99
CA PRO A 148 6.31 6.26 1.39
C PRO A 148 6.09 7.77 1.33
N LYS A 149 7.18 8.54 1.23
CA LYS A 149 7.10 9.95 0.86
C LYS A 149 6.67 10.05 -0.60
N LEU A 150 5.64 10.83 -0.88
CA LEU A 150 5.15 11.05 -2.24
C LEU A 150 5.68 12.37 -2.78
N GLY A 151 6.27 12.33 -3.98
CA GLY A 151 6.78 13.50 -4.70
C GLY A 151 5.71 14.29 -5.45
N PHE A 152 4.43 14.07 -5.12
CA PHE A 152 3.26 14.65 -5.77
C PHE A 152 2.14 14.84 -4.75
N GLU A 153 1.15 15.65 -5.10
CA GLU A 153 -0.03 15.86 -4.26
C GLU A 153 -0.86 14.58 -4.21
N TYR A 154 -1.04 14.06 -3.00
CA TYR A 154 -1.81 12.85 -2.73
C TYR A 154 -2.89 13.17 -1.72
N LYS A 155 -4.14 13.08 -2.16
CA LYS A 155 -5.35 13.35 -1.38
C LYS A 155 -6.28 12.16 -1.55
N PRO A 156 -5.97 11.05 -0.87
CA PRO A 156 -6.76 9.86 -1.06
C PRO A 156 -8.16 10.06 -0.49
N ASN A 157 -9.16 9.54 -1.20
CA ASN A 157 -10.55 9.54 -0.74
C ASN A 157 -10.84 8.43 0.30
N HIS A 158 -9.83 7.99 1.06
CA HIS A 158 -9.93 6.90 2.02
C HIS A 158 -8.88 7.05 3.12
N SER A 159 -9.27 6.71 4.35
CA SER A 159 -8.39 6.80 5.51
C SER A 159 -7.30 5.71 5.46
N PHE A 160 -6.05 6.16 5.43
CA PHE A 160 -4.86 5.29 5.29
C PHE A 160 -4.36 4.69 6.60
N TYR A 161 -4.94 5.14 7.70
CA TYR A 161 -4.32 4.96 8.98
C TYR A 161 -4.87 3.72 9.65
N ASN A 162 -3.97 2.75 9.85
CA ASN A 162 -4.23 1.66 10.76
C ASN A 162 -4.58 2.25 12.12
N SER A 163 -5.70 1.82 12.68
CA SER A 163 -6.07 2.24 14.01
C SER A 163 -5.02 1.78 15.01
N ILE A 164 -4.51 2.68 15.85
CA ILE A 164 -3.61 2.28 16.94
C ILE A 164 -4.48 1.69 18.05
N ASN A 165 -4.29 0.40 18.33
CA ASN A 165 -5.05 -0.35 19.32
C ASN A 165 -4.18 -0.63 20.55
N PHE A 166 -4.61 -0.17 21.73
CA PHE A 166 -3.95 -0.51 22.99
C PHE A 166 -4.95 -0.60 24.13
N ALA A 167 -4.63 -1.39 25.15
CA ALA A 167 -5.46 -1.56 26.34
C ALA A 167 -4.82 -0.86 27.53
N ILE A 168 -5.54 0.07 28.17
CA ILE A 168 -5.11 0.73 29.42
C ILE A 168 -6.17 0.46 30.48
N GLN A 169 -5.77 -0.15 31.60
CA GLN A 169 -6.64 -0.38 32.76
C GLN A 169 -8.00 -1.03 32.40
N LYS A 170 -7.97 -2.08 31.56
CA LYS A 170 -9.15 -2.80 31.04
C LYS A 170 -10.04 -2.00 30.06
N LYS A 171 -9.62 -0.83 29.61
CA LYS A 171 -10.28 -0.07 28.54
C LYS A 171 -9.50 -0.26 27.24
N HIS A 172 -10.20 -0.66 26.18
CA HIS A 172 -9.63 -0.78 24.85
C HIS A 172 -9.68 0.60 24.18
N ILE A 173 -8.54 1.15 23.78
CA ILE A 173 -8.44 2.44 23.11
C ILE A 173 -8.07 2.19 21.67
N ILE A 174 -8.85 2.80 20.77
CA ILE A 174 -8.67 2.76 19.33
C ILE A 174 -8.45 4.19 18.87
N VAL A 175 -7.26 4.49 18.36
CA VAL A 175 -6.93 5.80 17.81
C VAL A 175 -7.03 5.74 16.30
N TYR A 176 -7.93 6.55 15.74
CA TYR A 176 -8.01 6.79 14.31
C TYR A 176 -7.32 8.13 13.98
N PRO A 177 -6.26 8.14 13.18
CA PRO A 177 -5.57 9.39 12.81
C PRO A 177 -6.30 10.26 11.78
N ASP A 178 -7.53 9.90 11.38
CA ASP A 178 -8.27 10.60 10.34
C ASP A 178 -9.54 11.25 10.89
N LYS A 179 -9.77 12.50 10.49
CA LYS A 179 -10.98 13.28 10.77
C LYS A 179 -12.22 12.64 10.15
N ASP A 180 -12.09 11.92 9.05
CA ASP A 180 -13.22 11.27 8.38
C ASP A 180 -13.64 9.95 9.08
N ALA A 181 -12.81 9.41 9.99
CA ALA A 181 -13.14 8.23 10.79
C ALA A 181 -14.16 8.51 11.91
N LEU A 182 -14.45 9.79 12.20
CA LEU A 182 -15.46 10.23 13.18
C LEU A 182 -16.86 9.69 12.89
N GLY A 183 -17.21 9.44 11.61
CA GLY A 183 -18.53 8.96 11.22
C GLY A 183 -18.83 7.50 11.53
N MET A 184 -17.81 6.68 11.82
CA MET A 184 -17.97 5.23 12.06
C MET A 184 -17.92 4.83 13.54
N ALA A 185 -17.52 5.72 14.44
CA ALA A 185 -17.41 5.42 15.86
C ALA A 185 -18.75 5.60 16.59
N SER A 186 -19.53 4.52 16.72
CA SER A 186 -20.65 4.44 17.65
C SER A 186 -20.23 3.73 18.94
N GLY A 187 -20.02 4.48 20.01
CA GLY A 187 -19.79 3.93 21.35
C GLY A 187 -18.71 4.63 22.18
N ASN A 188 -18.71 4.32 23.48
CA ASN A 188 -17.99 4.98 24.59
C ASN A 188 -16.45 5.00 24.54
N THR A 189 -15.82 4.89 23.37
CA THR A 189 -14.37 4.92 23.24
C THR A 189 -13.98 5.70 21.99
N LEU A 190 -13.56 6.96 22.16
CA LEU A 190 -12.83 7.68 21.12
C LEU A 190 -11.92 8.75 21.75
N LEU A 191 -10.62 8.66 21.47
CA LEU A 191 -9.66 9.75 21.58
C LEU A 191 -9.12 9.97 20.17
N VAL A 192 -9.61 11.02 19.50
CA VAL A 192 -9.18 11.41 18.15
C VAL A 192 -7.98 12.34 18.30
N LEU A 193 -6.80 11.93 17.80
CA LEU A 193 -5.59 12.78 17.78
C LEU A 193 -5.58 13.74 16.57
N ASP A 194 -6.75 14.27 16.19
CA ASP A 194 -6.87 15.54 15.45
C ASP A 194 -6.95 16.72 16.43
N TYR A 195 -6.76 16.45 17.73
CA TYR A 195 -6.92 17.42 18.81
C TYR A 195 -5.65 18.27 19.01
N GLU A 196 -4.44 17.70 18.96
CA GLU A 196 -3.21 18.45 19.26
C GLU A 196 -2.89 19.54 18.21
N GLU A 197 -3.03 19.26 16.92
CA GLU A 197 -2.66 20.23 15.90
C GLU A 197 -3.70 21.35 15.73
N LYS A 198 -4.97 21.05 16.03
CA LYS A 198 -6.05 22.03 16.07
C LYS A 198 -5.97 22.91 17.33
N LEU A 199 -5.60 22.33 18.48
CA LEU A 199 -5.30 23.07 19.72
C LEU A 199 -4.09 23.99 19.57
N ARG A 200 -3.05 23.55 18.86
CA ARG A 200 -1.82 24.32 18.62
C ARG A 200 -2.04 25.55 17.73
N ARG A 201 -3.08 25.54 16.88
CA ARG A 201 -3.45 26.68 16.00
C ARG A 201 -4.44 27.65 16.62
N GLN A 202 -5.12 27.30 17.71
CA GLN A 202 -6.17 28.12 18.33
C GLN A 202 -5.80 28.71 19.70
N SER A 203 -4.62 28.42 20.23
CA SER A 203 -4.13 28.95 21.51
C SER A 203 -2.92 29.84 21.30
N GLU A 204 -2.98 31.10 21.78
CA GLU A 204 -1.84 32.02 21.78
C GLU A 204 -0.77 31.63 22.83
N ASP A 205 -1.14 30.85 23.87
CA ASP A 205 -0.20 30.35 24.88
C ASP A 205 -0.72 29.05 25.55
N LEU A 206 0.07 27.99 25.40
CA LEU A 206 -0.12 26.66 26.01
C LEU A 206 -0.24 26.70 27.54
N LYS A 207 0.38 27.68 28.22
CA LYS A 207 0.37 27.77 29.70
C LYS A 207 -1.00 28.06 30.29
N SER A 208 -1.88 28.76 29.56
CA SER A 208 -3.22 29.11 30.05
C SER A 208 -4.12 27.88 30.23
N TYR A 209 -3.82 26.77 29.55
CA TYR A 209 -4.65 25.57 29.53
C TYR A 209 -4.27 24.55 30.63
N PHE A 210 -3.03 24.56 31.12
CA PHE A 210 -2.50 23.56 32.07
C PHE A 210 -2.69 23.91 33.56
N ASN A 211 -3.65 24.76 33.92
CA ASN A 211 -4.02 24.98 35.33
C ASN A 211 -4.86 23.84 35.95
N GLY A 212 -5.00 22.71 35.25
CA GLY A 212 -5.37 21.41 35.83
C GLY A 212 -4.17 20.44 35.74
N PRO A 213 -4.08 19.43 36.62
CA PRO A 213 -2.95 18.50 36.61
C PRO A 213 -2.79 17.89 35.21
N SER A 214 -1.56 17.93 34.68
CA SER A 214 -1.25 17.32 33.38
C SER A 214 -1.77 15.88 33.37
N PRO A 215 -2.47 15.44 32.31
CA PRO A 215 -2.72 14.03 32.14
C PRO A 215 -1.35 13.34 32.11
N HIS A 216 -1.12 12.42 33.05
CA HIS A 216 0.03 11.52 33.01
C HIS A 216 -0.13 10.58 31.82
N LEU A 217 0.15 11.08 30.62
CA LEU A 217 0.67 10.24 29.56
C LEU A 217 2.15 10.02 29.91
N PRO A 218 2.56 8.77 30.19
CA PRO A 218 3.97 8.49 30.45
C PRO A 218 4.77 8.96 29.24
N LEU A 219 5.67 9.92 29.46
CA LEU A 219 6.61 10.44 28.46
C LEU A 219 7.49 9.33 27.84
N GLU A 220 7.54 8.17 28.50
CA GLU A 220 8.14 6.91 28.06
C GLU A 220 7.54 6.38 26.74
N LEU A 221 6.30 6.73 26.39
CA LEU A 221 5.67 6.33 25.12
C LEU A 221 6.10 7.21 23.93
N LEU A 222 6.65 8.40 24.19
CA LEU A 222 6.98 9.40 23.15
C LEU A 222 8.47 9.49 22.86
N ASN A 223 9.33 9.12 23.81
CA ASN A 223 10.78 9.09 23.63
C ASN A 223 11.25 7.64 23.73
N GLY A 224 11.35 6.97 22.58
CA GLY A 224 11.77 5.57 22.53
C GLY A 224 13.10 5.34 23.26
N MET A 225 13.14 4.30 24.09
CA MET A 225 14.31 3.47 24.38
C MET A 225 13.90 2.19 25.14
N ASP A 226 14.41 1.08 24.61
CA ASP A 226 14.76 -0.21 25.20
C ASP A 226 13.68 -1.11 25.85
N PHE A 227 13.26 -2.11 25.07
CA PHE A 227 12.62 -3.33 25.55
C PHE A 227 13.71 -4.37 25.93
N LEU A 228 13.74 -4.75 27.21
CA LEU A 228 14.22 -6.07 27.66
C LEU A 228 13.02 -7.01 27.84
#